data_AF-A0AAP0GMD1-F1
#
_entry.id   AF-A0AAP0GMD1-F1
#
_cell.length_a   1.000
_cell.length_b   1.000
_cell.length_c   1.000
_cell.angle_alpha   90.00
_cell.angle_beta   90.00
_cell.angle_gamma   90.00
#
_symmetry.space_group_name_H-M   'P 1'
#
loop_
_entity.id
_entity.type
_entity.pdbx_description
1 polymer ?
#
loop_
_entity_poly.entity_id
_entity_poly.type
_entity_poly.pdbx_seq_one_letter_code
_entity_poly.pdbx_strand_id
1 'polypeptide(L)'
;MPLQPTTEKKPVLDNRMLVVVPSHPLIKHWVSVIRNEQTPPPIFKNAMAELGRLLMYEASRDWLVVPILRAGLALAEHASSILPTTKTYHLGGTILTAIDLIKERGVDNQHIKVVCAVTCPPALKKLSDKYPGLQVYAGIIDPTLTDKGMILPGLGDAGDRSFGT
;
A
#
# COMPACT_ATOMS: atom_id res chain seq x y z
N MET A 1 42.23 32.25 -4.20
CA MET A 1 41.10 32.22 -3.24
C MET A 1 40.41 30.87 -3.43
N PRO A 2 40.43 29.96 -2.45
CA PRO A 2 39.84 28.64 -2.62
C PRO A 2 38.32 28.75 -2.67
N LEU A 3 37.71 28.13 -3.68
CA LEU A 3 36.27 27.98 -3.82
C LEU A 3 35.76 27.15 -2.64
N GLN A 4 34.94 27.75 -1.78
CA GLN A 4 34.24 27.02 -0.73
C GLN A 4 33.21 26.09 -1.38
N PRO A 5 33.11 24.82 -0.97
CA PRO A 5 32.06 23.94 -1.46
C PRO A 5 30.72 24.50 -0.99
N THR A 6 29.90 24.92 -1.95
CA THR A 6 28.49 25.24 -1.73
C THR A 6 27.84 23.99 -1.16
N THR A 7 27.52 24.01 0.13
CA THR A 7 26.65 23.04 0.77
C THR A 7 25.26 23.23 0.18
N GLU A 8 25.03 22.63 -0.99
CA GLU A 8 23.69 22.35 -1.47
C GLU A 8 22.99 21.56 -0.37
N LYS A 9 22.12 22.24 0.38
CA LYS A 9 21.15 21.58 1.24
C LYS A 9 20.34 20.66 0.33
N LYS A 10 20.64 19.36 0.38
CA LYS A 10 19.78 18.30 -0.14
C LYS A 10 18.35 18.66 0.26
N PRO A 11 17.40 18.79 -0.68
CA PRO A 11 16.04 19.15 -0.32
C PRO A 11 15.57 18.11 0.70
N VAL A 12 15.17 18.59 1.88
CA VAL A 12 14.58 17.73 2.91
C VAL A 12 13.39 17.07 2.23
N LEU A 13 13.51 15.77 1.89
CA LEU A 13 12.38 15.01 1.39
C LEU A 13 11.25 15.22 2.38
N ASP A 14 10.12 15.76 1.91
CA ASP A 14 8.96 16.04 2.73
C ASP A 14 8.58 14.73 3.43
N ASN A 15 8.89 14.60 4.72
CA ASN A 15 8.76 13.35 5.47
C ASN A 15 7.29 13.09 5.87
N ARG A 16 6.34 13.65 5.12
CA ARG A 16 4.91 13.48 5.33
C ARG A 16 4.47 12.17 4.71
N MET A 17 3.58 11.47 5.40
CA MET A 17 2.97 10.27 4.86
C MET A 17 2.11 10.63 3.65
N LEU A 18 2.31 9.92 2.53
CA LEU A 18 1.50 10.06 1.33
C LEU A 18 0.33 9.07 1.40
N VAL A 19 -0.89 9.56 1.18
CA VAL A 19 -2.09 8.70 1.05
C VAL A 19 -2.65 8.83 -0.35
N VAL A 20 -2.75 7.71 -1.05
CA VAL A 20 -3.22 7.60 -2.43
C VAL A 20 -4.51 6.78 -2.46
N VAL A 21 -5.56 7.36 -3.03
CA VAL A 21 -6.81 6.64 -3.38
C VAL A 21 -6.94 6.68 -4.90
N PRO A 22 -6.57 5.60 -5.61
CA PRO A 22 -6.52 5.66 -7.06
C PRO A 22 -7.92 5.85 -7.66
N SER A 23 -8.03 6.80 -8.59
CA SER A 23 -9.29 7.14 -9.25
C SER A 23 -9.58 6.20 -10.41
N HIS A 24 -9.97 4.95 -10.13
CA HIS A 24 -10.25 3.93 -11.14
C HIS A 24 -11.68 3.34 -11.01
N PRO A 25 -12.49 3.26 -12.09
CA PRO A 25 -13.85 2.72 -12.02
C PRO A 25 -13.93 1.28 -11.50
N LEU A 26 -12.99 0.41 -11.89
CA LEU A 26 -12.95 -0.96 -11.38
C LEU A 26 -12.62 -1.05 -9.88
N ILE A 27 -11.86 -0.10 -9.32
CA ILE A 27 -11.64 -0.08 -7.86
C ILE A 27 -12.96 0.18 -7.15
N LYS A 28 -13.74 1.16 -7.61
CA LYS A 28 -15.08 1.43 -7.07
C LYS A 28 -16.02 0.23 -7.21
N HIS A 29 -15.99 -0.43 -8.37
CA HIS A 29 -16.76 -1.65 -8.61
C HIS A 29 -16.39 -2.76 -7.63
N TRP A 30 -15.11 -3.12 -7.52
CA TRP A 30 -14.68 -4.20 -6.63
C TRP A 30 -14.91 -3.86 -5.16
N VAL A 31 -14.70 -2.61 -4.75
CA VAL A 31 -15.07 -2.11 -3.42
C VAL A 31 -16.57 -2.31 -3.15
N SER A 32 -17.45 -2.06 -4.13
CA SER A 32 -18.89 -2.33 -3.98
C SER A 32 -19.19 -3.81 -3.79
N VAL A 33 -18.51 -4.70 -4.53
CA VAL A 33 -18.72 -6.16 -4.43
C VAL A 33 -18.27 -6.67 -3.06
N ILE A 34 -17.11 -6.25 -2.57
CA ILE A 34 -16.62 -6.66 -1.25
C ILE A 34 -17.42 -6.00 -0.13
N ARG A 35 -18.12 -4.88 -0.33
CA ARG A 35 -19.01 -4.29 0.69
C ARG A 35 -20.31 -5.03 0.87
N ASN A 36 -20.82 -5.68 -0.17
CA ASN A 36 -22.08 -6.39 -0.08
C ASN A 36 -21.93 -7.61 0.85
N GLU A 37 -22.60 -7.59 2.00
CA GLU A 37 -22.59 -8.68 2.99
C GLU A 37 -23.10 -10.01 2.42
N GLN A 38 -23.95 -9.96 1.40
CA GLN A 38 -24.49 -11.15 0.73
C GLN A 38 -23.51 -11.79 -0.26
N THR A 39 -22.36 -11.16 -0.53
CA THR A 39 -21.35 -11.71 -1.46
C THR A 39 -20.80 -13.03 -0.94
N PRO A 40 -20.97 -14.15 -1.66
CA PRO A 40 -20.46 -15.46 -1.24
C PRO A 40 -18.93 -15.48 -1.10
N PRO A 41 -18.35 -16.29 -0.20
CA PRO A 41 -16.91 -16.30 0.05
C PRO A 41 -16.01 -16.48 -1.19
N PRO A 42 -16.32 -17.37 -2.17
CA PRO A 42 -15.52 -17.49 -3.39
C PRO A 42 -15.50 -16.21 -4.22
N ILE A 43 -16.64 -15.51 -4.30
CA ILE A 43 -16.76 -14.25 -5.04
C ILE A 43 -16.05 -13.12 -4.28
N PHE A 44 -16.18 -13.08 -2.94
CA PHE A 44 -15.48 -12.11 -2.10
C PHE A 44 -13.97 -12.23 -2.27
N LYS A 45 -13.44 -13.46 -2.21
CA LYS A 45 -12.01 -13.75 -2.39
C LYS A 45 -11.51 -13.31 -3.77
N ASN A 46 -12.25 -13.58 -4.82
CA ASN A 46 -11.89 -13.15 -6.18
C ASN A 46 -11.92 -11.62 -6.33
N ALA A 47 -12.94 -10.95 -5.78
CA ALA A 47 -13.02 -9.49 -5.79
C ALA A 47 -11.87 -8.83 -5.01
N MET A 48 -11.49 -9.40 -3.86
CA MET A 48 -10.31 -8.98 -3.10
C MET A 48 -9.01 -9.15 -3.91
N ALA A 49 -8.86 -10.25 -4.66
CA ALA A 49 -7.70 -10.47 -5.51
C ALA A 49 -7.61 -9.44 -6.64
N GLU A 50 -8.71 -9.15 -7.34
CA GLU A 50 -8.73 -8.14 -8.42
C GLU A 50 -8.50 -6.72 -7.90
N LEU A 51 -9.09 -6.37 -6.76
CA LEU A 51 -8.81 -5.09 -6.09
C LEU A 51 -7.33 -5.00 -5.70
N GLY A 52 -6.77 -6.06 -5.12
CA GLY A 52 -5.37 -6.15 -4.76
C GLY A 52 -4.45 -5.97 -5.96
N ARG A 53 -4.78 -6.59 -7.11
CA ARG A 53 -4.01 -6.45 -8.36
C ARG A 53 -3.96 -5.00 -8.85
N LEU A 54 -5.10 -4.31 -8.86
CA LEU A 54 -5.19 -2.90 -9.28
C LEU A 54 -4.42 -1.98 -8.34
N LEU A 55 -4.58 -2.15 -7.02
CA LEU A 55 -3.87 -1.34 -6.04
C LEU A 55 -2.37 -1.60 -6.05
N MET A 56 -1.95 -2.85 -6.25
CA MET A 56 -0.54 -3.21 -6.37
C MET A 56 0.08 -2.60 -7.63
N TYR A 57 -0.64 -2.59 -8.75
CA TYR A 57 -0.21 -1.91 -9.97
C TYR A 57 0.00 -0.40 -9.75
N GLU A 58 -0.94 0.27 -9.07
CA GLU A 58 -0.79 1.69 -8.75
C GLU A 58 0.36 1.93 -7.75
N ALA A 59 0.54 1.05 -6.76
CA ALA A 59 1.63 1.13 -5.80
C ALA A 59 3.00 0.91 -6.45
N SER A 60 3.11 0.08 -7.49
CA SER A 60 4.39 -0.18 -8.18
C SER A 60 4.69 0.80 -9.32
N ARG A 61 3.73 1.65 -9.71
CA ARG A 61 3.83 2.56 -10.86
C ARG A 61 5.00 3.54 -10.83
N ASP A 62 5.46 3.94 -9.64
CA ASP A 62 6.57 4.89 -9.49
C ASP A 62 7.96 4.26 -9.67
N TRP A 63 8.07 2.94 -9.86
CA TRP A 63 9.36 2.31 -10.21
C TRP A 63 9.65 2.57 -11.68
N LEU A 64 10.24 3.74 -11.95
CA LEU A 64 10.81 4.09 -13.24
C LEU A 64 12.15 3.35 -13.42
N VAL A 65 12.12 2.25 -14.15
CA VAL A 65 13.34 1.65 -14.70
C VAL A 65 13.70 2.46 -15.95
N VAL A 66 14.69 3.33 -15.84
CA VAL A 66 15.23 4.08 -16.99
C VAL A 66 16.53 3.40 -17.44
N PRO A 67 16.49 2.46 -18.40
CA PRO A 67 17.70 1.85 -18.91
C PRO A 67 18.50 2.88 -19.72
N ILE A 68 19.79 2.98 -19.43
CA ILE A 68 20.74 3.79 -20.22
C ILE A 68 21.43 2.84 -21.22
N LEU A 69 21.35 3.15 -22.52
CA LEU A 69 21.88 2.37 -23.67
C LEU A 69 21.16 1.03 -23.98
N ARG A 70 21.38 0.47 -25.18
CA ARG A 70 20.76 -0.80 -25.65
C ARG A 70 21.09 -2.01 -24.74
N ALA A 71 22.25 -2.03 -24.09
CA ALA A 71 22.61 -3.08 -23.14
C ALA A 71 21.78 -3.00 -21.84
N GLY A 72 21.35 -1.79 -21.44
CA GLY A 72 20.46 -1.59 -20.30
C GLY A 72 19.05 -2.16 -20.53
N LEU A 73 18.62 -2.32 -21.78
CA LEU A 73 17.33 -2.93 -22.11
C LEU A 73 17.29 -4.42 -21.75
N ALA A 74 18.38 -5.17 -21.96
CA ALA A 74 18.49 -6.58 -21.55
C ALA A 74 18.43 -6.76 -20.01
N LEU A 75 18.91 -5.76 -19.26
CA LEU A 75 18.78 -5.72 -17.80
C LEU A 75 17.36 -5.35 -17.36
N ALA A 76 16.70 -4.41 -18.06
CA ALA A 76 15.32 -4.02 -17.80
C ALA A 76 14.30 -5.13 -18.16
N GLU A 77 14.60 -5.96 -19.16
CA GLU A 77 13.84 -7.17 -19.50
C GLU A 77 13.79 -8.15 -18.32
N HIS A 78 14.86 -8.24 -17.52
CA HIS A 78 14.87 -8.98 -16.26
C HIS A 78 14.29 -8.19 -15.08
N ALA A 79 14.33 -6.85 -15.08
CA ALA A 79 13.70 -6.05 -14.03
C ALA A 79 12.18 -6.30 -13.96
N SER A 80 11.53 -6.58 -15.09
CA SER A 80 10.10 -6.95 -15.13
C SER A 80 9.82 -8.31 -14.47
N SER A 81 10.79 -9.24 -14.44
CA SER A 81 10.66 -10.54 -13.73
C SER A 81 10.89 -10.41 -12.22
N ILE A 82 11.60 -9.37 -11.79
CA ILE A 82 11.80 -9.03 -10.38
C ILE A 82 10.52 -8.34 -9.82
N LEU A 83 9.75 -7.68 -10.66
CA LEU A 83 8.57 -6.87 -10.31
C LEU A 83 7.20 -7.60 -10.24
N PRO A 84 7.16 -8.93 -10.00
CA PRO A 84 6.17 -9.45 -9.05
C PRO A 84 6.76 -10.52 -8.12
N THR A 85 7.94 -10.27 -7.54
CA THR A 85 8.41 -10.99 -6.34
C THR A 85 8.30 -10.12 -5.09
N THR A 86 7.13 -9.50 -4.88
CA THR A 86 6.78 -9.07 -3.52
C THR A 86 6.80 -10.32 -2.65
N LYS A 87 7.71 -10.39 -1.67
CA LYS A 87 7.55 -11.34 -0.55
C LYS A 87 6.23 -10.97 0.12
N THR A 88 5.15 -11.65 -0.26
CA THR A 88 3.84 -11.46 0.36
C THR A 88 3.91 -12.09 1.74
N TYR A 89 4.05 -11.24 2.76
CA TYR A 89 3.94 -11.67 4.15
C TYR A 89 2.48 -11.52 4.59
N HIS A 90 1.84 -12.65 4.89
CA HIS A 90 0.57 -12.65 5.62
C HIS A 90 0.91 -12.52 7.12
N LEU A 91 0.70 -11.34 7.67
CA LEU A 91 0.85 -11.11 9.11
C LEU A 91 -0.57 -10.97 9.68
N GLY A 92 -1.01 -11.96 10.46
CA GLY A 92 -2.33 -11.99 11.11
C GLY A 92 -2.49 -11.00 12.26
N GLY A 93 -1.81 -9.85 12.20
CA GLY A 93 -1.79 -8.81 13.22
C GLY A 93 -2.06 -7.43 12.63
N THR A 94 -2.09 -6.41 13.49
CA THR A 94 -2.35 -5.03 13.04
C THR A 94 -1.21 -4.51 12.16
N ILE A 95 -1.52 -3.59 11.25
CA ILE A 95 -0.54 -2.97 10.35
C ILE A 95 0.66 -2.32 11.08
N LEU A 96 0.46 -1.81 12.30
CA LEU A 96 1.52 -1.23 13.11
C LEU A 96 2.58 -2.29 13.46
N THR A 97 2.13 -3.48 13.89
CA THR A 97 3.01 -4.60 14.21
C THR A 97 3.79 -5.07 12.98
N ALA A 98 3.14 -5.09 11.82
CA ALA A 98 3.78 -5.47 10.57
C ALA A 98 4.92 -4.52 10.16
N ILE A 99 4.71 -3.21 10.29
CA ILE A 99 5.72 -2.21 9.95
C ILE A 99 6.89 -2.26 10.96
N ASP A 100 6.63 -2.43 12.25
CA ASP A 100 7.69 -2.56 13.26
C ASP A 100 8.66 -3.71 12.93
N LEU A 101 8.14 -4.89 12.58
CA LEU A 101 8.95 -6.05 12.17
C LEU A 101 9.79 -5.80 10.92
N ILE A 102 9.28 -4.99 9.98
CA ILE A 102 10.01 -4.62 8.75
C ILE A 102 11.13 -3.63 9.09
N LYS A 103 10.89 -2.69 10.00
CA LYS A 103 11.88 -1.73 10.46
C LYS A 103 13.00 -2.37 11.27
N GLU A 104 12.69 -3.38 12.09
CA GLU A 104 13.71 -4.19 12.80
C GLU A 104 14.70 -4.86 11.84
N ARG A 105 14.29 -5.08 10.59
CA ARG A 105 15.14 -5.62 9.52
C ARG A 105 15.92 -4.55 8.73
N GLY A 106 15.87 -3.29 9.16
CA GLY A 106 16.65 -2.18 8.60
C GLY A 106 16.03 -1.46 7.41
N VAL A 107 14.73 -1.62 7.16
CA VAL A 107 14.04 -0.95 6.04
C VAL A 107 13.51 0.41 6.49
N ASP A 108 13.89 1.47 5.79
CA ASP A 108 13.38 2.83 6.02
C ASP A 108 11.93 3.01 5.56
N ASN A 109 11.17 3.85 6.27
CA ASN A 109 9.76 4.11 6.00
C ASN A 109 9.46 4.50 4.54
N GLN A 110 10.37 5.24 3.89
CA GLN A 110 10.21 5.71 2.51
C GLN A 110 10.18 4.58 1.47
N HIS A 111 10.72 3.41 1.84
CA HIS A 111 10.72 2.21 1.01
C HIS A 111 9.52 1.29 1.31
N ILE A 112 8.66 1.66 2.27
CA ILE A 112 7.50 0.86 2.66
C ILE A 112 6.25 1.49 2.03
N LYS A 113 5.61 0.72 1.15
CA LYS A 113 4.29 1.02 0.62
C LYS A 113 3.26 0.09 1.26
N VAL A 114 2.28 0.66 1.93
CA VAL A 114 1.12 -0.04 2.47
C VAL A 114 0.04 -0.10 1.41
N VAL A 115 -0.53 -1.29 1.18
CA VAL A 115 -1.68 -1.46 0.29
C VAL A 115 -2.83 -2.06 1.09
N CYS A 116 -4.01 -1.45 1.01
CA CYS A 116 -5.20 -1.90 1.74
C CYS A 116 -6.50 -1.68 0.96
N ALA A 117 -7.51 -2.53 1.19
CA ALA A 117 -8.81 -2.38 0.54
C ALA A 117 -9.58 -1.16 1.09
N VAL A 118 -9.58 -0.99 2.42
CA VAL A 118 -10.28 0.09 3.13
C VAL A 118 -9.39 0.61 4.25
N THR A 119 -9.39 1.93 4.47
CA THR A 119 -8.78 2.60 5.62
C THR A 119 -9.70 3.72 6.15
N CYS A 120 -9.31 4.42 7.22
CA CYS A 120 -10.06 5.55 7.77
C CYS A 120 -9.13 6.63 8.38
N PRO A 121 -9.60 7.90 8.55
CA PRO A 121 -8.77 8.98 9.09
C PRO A 121 -8.13 8.69 10.46
N PRO A 122 -8.82 8.08 11.45
CA PRO A 122 -8.19 7.74 12.73
C PRO A 122 -7.02 6.75 12.58
N ALA A 123 -7.15 5.76 11.68
CA ALA A 123 -6.10 4.80 11.41
C ALA A 123 -4.91 5.43 10.67
N LEU A 124 -5.19 6.28 9.67
CA LEU A 124 -4.18 7.04 8.94
C LEU A 124 -3.42 7.99 9.87
N LYS A 125 -4.10 8.66 10.81
CA LYS A 125 -3.43 9.53 11.78
C LYS A 125 -2.45 8.75 12.65
N LYS A 126 -2.87 7.62 13.22
CA LYS A 126 -1.98 6.74 14.00
C LYS A 126 -0.77 6.26 13.20
N LEU A 127 -0.96 5.93 11.92
CA LEU A 127 0.13 5.55 11.02
C LEU A 127 1.06 6.72 10.73
N SER A 128 0.52 7.91 10.45
CA SER A 128 1.30 9.12 10.16
C SER A 128 2.15 9.55 11.35
N ASP A 129 1.58 9.51 12.56
CA ASP A 129 2.27 9.92 13.79
C ASP A 129 3.44 8.98 14.10
N LYS A 130 3.29 7.67 13.82
CA LYS A 130 4.30 6.65 14.12
C LYS A 130 5.32 6.42 12.99
N TYR A 131 4.90 6.57 11.73
CA TYR A 131 5.70 6.27 10.54
C TYR A 131 5.64 7.39 9.51
N PRO A 132 6.30 8.54 9.78
CA PRO A 132 6.42 9.61 8.79
C PRO A 132 7.15 9.10 7.53
N GLY A 133 6.75 9.62 6.36
CA GLY A 133 7.32 9.25 5.06
C GLY A 133 6.82 7.94 4.45
N LEU A 134 5.89 7.24 5.11
CA LEU A 134 5.21 6.05 4.58
C LEU A 134 4.33 6.41 3.38
N GLN A 135 4.11 5.46 2.46
CA GLN A 135 3.10 5.61 1.41
C GLN A 135 1.96 4.61 1.64
N VAL A 136 0.71 5.08 1.61
CA VAL A 136 -0.48 4.25 1.81
C VAL A 136 -1.38 4.33 0.57
N TYR A 137 -1.65 3.18 -0.03
CA TYR A 137 -2.55 3.01 -1.17
C TYR A 137 -3.81 2.31 -0.67
N ALA A 138 -4.94 3.00 -0.78
CA ALA A 138 -6.23 2.49 -0.30
C ALA A 138 -7.24 2.43 -1.45
N GLY A 139 -8.04 1.36 -1.51
CA GLY A 139 -9.18 1.29 -2.43
C GLY A 139 -10.25 2.33 -2.12
N ILE A 140 -10.47 2.60 -0.83
CA ILE A 140 -11.38 3.63 -0.34
C ILE A 140 -11.00 4.06 1.09
N ILE A 141 -11.34 5.31 1.44
CA ILE A 141 -11.25 5.84 2.79
C ILE A 141 -12.66 5.99 3.34
N ASP A 142 -12.92 5.29 4.44
CA ASP A 142 -14.17 5.35 5.18
C ASP A 142 -14.08 6.33 6.37
N PRO A 143 -15.20 6.86 6.86
CA PRO A 143 -15.21 7.98 7.80
C PRO A 143 -14.63 7.68 9.17
N THR A 144 -14.87 6.48 9.73
CA THR A 144 -14.58 6.24 11.16
C THR A 144 -14.40 4.77 11.51
N LEU A 145 -14.15 4.51 12.80
CA LEU A 145 -14.12 3.21 13.44
C LEU A 145 -15.34 3.03 14.36
N THR A 146 -15.73 1.78 14.62
CA THR A 146 -16.59 1.37 15.74
C THR A 146 -15.83 1.41 17.07
N ASP A 147 -16.53 1.25 18.19
CA ASP A 147 -15.94 1.06 19.53
C ASP A 147 -15.05 -0.19 19.62
N LYS A 148 -15.33 -1.20 18.78
CA LYS A 148 -14.53 -2.42 18.65
C LYS A 148 -13.32 -2.26 17.72
N GLY A 149 -13.10 -1.06 17.15
CA GLY A 149 -11.98 -0.77 16.26
C GLY A 149 -12.17 -1.23 14.81
N MET A 150 -13.39 -1.58 14.40
CA MET A 150 -13.71 -1.97 13.02
C MET A 150 -14.02 -0.75 12.17
N ILE A 151 -13.61 -0.71 10.91
CA ILE A 151 -13.92 0.41 10.01
C ILE A 151 -15.40 0.45 9.67
N LEU A 152 -16.00 1.65 9.63
CA LEU A 152 -17.39 1.87 9.25
C LEU A 152 -17.52 2.78 8.02
N PRO A 153 -18.31 2.39 6.99
CA PRO A 153 -19.04 1.11 6.87
C PRO A 153 -18.14 -0.13 6.75
N GLY A 154 -16.91 0.01 6.23
CA GLY A 154 -15.92 -1.06 6.21
C GLY A 154 -16.33 -2.28 5.38
N LEU A 155 -15.80 -3.44 5.76
CA LEU A 155 -16.02 -4.74 5.09
C LEU A 155 -16.50 -5.84 6.05
N GLY A 156 -16.77 -5.53 7.33
CA GLY A 156 -16.89 -6.56 8.37
C GLY A 156 -15.56 -7.30 8.58
N ASP A 157 -15.63 -8.55 9.05
CA ASP A 157 -14.44 -9.41 9.17
C ASP A 157 -14.05 -9.96 7.80
N ALA A 158 -13.02 -9.37 7.18
CA ALA A 158 -12.56 -9.78 5.86
C ALA A 158 -11.92 -11.19 5.86
N GLY A 159 -11.42 -11.66 7.01
CA GLY A 159 -10.89 -13.01 7.17
C GLY A 159 -12.01 -14.03 7.07
N ASP A 160 -13.01 -13.91 7.94
CA ASP A 160 -14.18 -14.80 7.95
C ASP A 160 -14.91 -14.79 6.61
N ARG A 161 -15.04 -13.62 5.98
CA ARG A 161 -15.67 -13.51 4.65
C ARG A 161 -14.84 -14.12 3.52
N SER A 162 -13.52 -14.20 3.66
CA SER A 162 -12.65 -14.83 2.65
C SER A 162 -12.59 -16.35 2.79
N PHE A 163 -12.71 -16.87 4.01
CA PHE A 163 -12.49 -18.28 4.33
C PHE A 163 -13.75 -19.03 4.78
N GLY A 164 -14.85 -18.33 5.04
CA GLY A 164 -16.12 -18.90 5.51
C GLY A 164 -16.03 -19.48 6.93
N THR A 165 -15.22 -18.87 7.79
CA THR A 165 -14.98 -19.29 9.19
C THR A 165 -15.90 -18.63 10.19
#